data_AF-A0A7L0NDQ8-F1
#
_entry.id   AF-A0A7L0NDQ8-F1
#
_cell.length_a   1.000
_cell.length_b   1.000
_cell.length_c   1.000
_cell.angle_alpha   90.00
_cell.angle_beta   90.00
_cell.angle_gamma   90.00
#
_symmetry.space_group_name_H-M   'P 1'
#
loop_
_entity.id
_entity.type
_entity.pdbx_description
1 polymer ?
#
loop_
_entity_poly.entity_id
_entity_poly.type
_entity_poly.pdbx_seq_one_letter_code
_entity_poly.pdbx_strand_id
1 'polypeptide(L)' 'LLTHQRTHSPGAHKPDRCPRCGRGFADTAALARHQKSHLGGKPFECGVCGKAFAWSSHLERHRRIHTGE' A
#
# COMPACT_ATOMS: atom_id res chain seq x y z
N LEU A 1 -15.80 -5.40 21.05
CA LEU A 1 -15.07 -4.46 20.17
C LEU A 1 -13.73 -5.11 19.84
N LEU A 2 -13.62 -5.73 18.66
CA LEU A 2 -12.43 -6.47 18.25
C LEU A 2 -11.25 -5.51 18.13
N THR A 3 -10.42 -5.48 19.16
CA THR A 3 -9.14 -4.79 19.20
C THR A 3 -8.29 -5.33 18.06
N HIS A 4 -8.11 -4.52 17.00
CA HIS A 4 -7.15 -4.81 15.95
C HIS A 4 -5.75 -4.77 16.58
N GLN A 5 -5.31 -5.92 17.10
CA GLN A 5 -3.97 -6.13 17.63
C GLN A 5 -2.97 -5.88 16.50
N ARG A 6 -2.40 -4.68 16.51
CA ARG A 6 -1.29 -4.32 15.63
C ARG A 6 -0.09 -5.12 16.11
N THR A 7 0.27 -6.13 15.34
CA THR A 7 1.56 -6.83 15.42
C THR A 7 2.67 -5.81 15.17
N HIS A 8 3.09 -5.13 16.22
CA HIS A 8 4.33 -4.38 16.26
C HIS A 8 5.37 -5.29 16.88
N SER A 9 6.18 -5.94 16.05
CA SER A 9 7.37 -6.66 16.51
C SER A 9 8.32 -5.65 17.17
N PRO A 10 8.59 -5.75 18.48
CA PRO A 10 9.52 -4.86 19.17
C PRO A 10 10.94 -5.36 18.88
N GLY A 11 11.63 -4.75 17.91
CA GLY A 11 13.01 -5.15 17.63
C GLY A 11 13.62 -4.58 16.35
N ALA A 12 12.81 -4.06 15.42
CA ALA A 12 13.36 -3.35 14.28
C ALA A 12 13.47 -1.86 14.60
N HIS A 13 14.70 -1.37 14.78
CA HIS A 13 14.99 0.07 14.77
C HIS A 13 14.57 0.61 13.40
N LYS A 14 13.36 1.16 13.35
CA LYS A 14 12.73 1.72 12.17
C LYS A 14 12.66 3.23 12.41
N PRO A 15 13.73 3.98 12.05
CA PRO A 15 13.78 5.43 12.28
C PRO A 15 12.66 6.12 11.51
N ASP A 16 12.35 5.61 10.32
CA ASP A 16 11.33 6.15 9.43
C ASP A 16 9.94 5.56 9.71
N ARG A 17 9.18 6.28 10.54
CA ARG A 17 7.78 5.98 10.83
C ARG A 17 6.84 6.87 10.03
N CYS A 18 5.76 6.30 9.54
CA CYS A 18 4.72 7.08 8.89
C CYS A 18 3.96 7.95 9.90
N PRO A 19 3.92 9.28 9.74
CA PRO A 19 3.23 10.16 10.69
C PRO A 19 1.71 9.98 10.66
N ARG A 20 1.15 9.47 9.55
CA ARG A 20 -0.31 9.28 9.41
C ARG A 20 -0.83 8.03 10.10
N CYS A 21 -0.06 6.94 10.10
CA CYS A 21 -0.56 5.64 10.62
C CYS A 21 0.40 4.93 11.58
N GLY A 22 1.58 5.49 11.85
CA GLY A 22 2.57 4.95 12.80
C GLY A 22 3.26 3.66 12.35
N ARG A 23 3.17 3.28 11.07
CA ARG A 23 3.87 2.11 10.53
C ARG A 23 5.35 2.44 10.36
N GLY A 24 6.24 1.59 10.89
CA GLY A 24 7.69 1.75 10.75
C GLY A 24 8.26 1.00 9.55
N PHE A 25 9.20 1.64 8.85
CA PHE A 25 9.90 1.12 7.67
C PHE A 25 11.40 1.06 7.93
N ALA A 26 12.09 0.16 7.23
CA ALA A 26 13.54 -0.02 7.38
C ALA A 26 14.34 1.12 6.70
N ASP A 27 13.73 1.83 5.77
CA ASP A 27 14.37 2.85 4.94
C ASP A 27 13.37 3.95 4.52
N THR A 28 13.91 5.14 4.26
CA THR A 28 13.16 6.35 3.84
C THR A 28 12.44 6.14 2.51
N ALA A 29 13.03 5.35 1.59
CA ALA A 29 12.43 5.03 0.29
C ALA A 29 11.13 4.21 0.44
N ALA A 30 11.14 3.17 1.31
CA ALA A 30 9.94 2.43 1.63
C ALA A 30 8.89 3.29 2.34
N LEU A 31 9.30 4.20 3.23
CA LEU A 31 8.38 5.15 3.86
C LEU A 31 7.76 6.10 2.82
N ALA A 32 8.54 6.69 1.92
CA ALA A 32 8.05 7.61 0.90
C ALA A 32 7.06 6.92 -0.05
N ARG A 33 7.35 5.68 -0.48
CA ARG A 33 6.41 4.87 -1.26
C ARG A 33 5.12 4.57 -0.48
N HIS A 34 5.23 4.28 0.81
CA HIS A 34 4.06 4.09 1.66
C HIS A 34 3.24 5.37 1.85
N GLN A 35 3.88 6.53 2.00
CA GLN A 35 3.18 7.81 2.10
C GLN A 35 2.35 8.11 0.85
N LYS A 36 2.83 7.75 -0.35
CA LYS A 36 2.05 7.86 -1.60
C LYS A 36 0.75 7.04 -1.56
N SER A 37 0.73 5.91 -0.85
CA SER A 37 -0.50 5.10 -0.69
C SER A 37 -1.58 5.81 0.12
N HIS A 38 -1.18 6.70 1.05
CA HIS A 38 -2.11 7.48 1.88
C HIS A 38 -2.77 8.62 1.11
N LEU A 39 -2.10 9.15 0.10
CA LEU A 39 -2.64 10.17 -0.81
C LEU A 39 -3.59 9.58 -1.86
N GLY A 40 -3.87 8.27 -1.80
CA GLY A 40 -4.60 7.59 -2.85
C GLY A 40 -3.86 7.59 -4.19
N GLY A 41 -2.56 7.94 -4.18
CA GLY A 41 -1.67 8.06 -5.33
C GLY A 41 -1.38 6.71 -5.94
N LYS A 42 -2.40 6.14 -6.56
CA LYS A 42 -2.38 4.91 -7.29
C LYS A 42 -2.62 5.31 -8.74
N PRO A 43 -1.55 5.68 -9.47
CA PRO A 43 -1.69 6.26 -10.80
C PRO A 43 -2.27 5.26 -11.81
N PHE A 44 -2.36 3.98 -11.44
CA PHE A 44 -2.86 2.92 -12.30
C PHE A 44 -4.29 2.55 -11.88
N GLU A 45 -5.28 3.18 -12.50
CA GLU A 45 -6.70 2.90 -12.27
C GLU A 45 -7.25 1.88 -13.28
N CYS A 46 -8.09 0.96 -12.80
CA CYS A 46 -8.84 0.07 -13.66
C CYS A 46 -10.06 0.79 -14.23
N GLY A 47 -10.07 1.01 -15.54
CA GLY A 47 -11.21 1.65 -16.23
C GLY A 47 -12.53 0.86 -16.21
N VAL A 48 -12.54 -0.41 -15.80
CA VAL A 48 -13.76 -1.24 -15.71
C VAL A 48 -14.47 -1.07 -14.37
N CYS A 49 -13.74 -1.02 -13.26
CA CYS A 49 -14.32 -1.00 -11.92
C CYS A 49 -13.81 0.12 -11.00
N GLY A 50 -12.99 1.03 -11.52
CA GLY A 50 -12.42 2.16 -10.77
C GLY A 50 -11.39 1.76 -9.69
N LYS A 51 -10.98 0.49 -9.62
CA LYS A 51 -9.95 0.06 -8.66
C LYS A 51 -8.59 0.60 -9.06
N ALA A 52 -7.98 1.39 -8.18
CA ALA A 52 -6.63 1.89 -8.37
C ALA A 52 -5.57 0.97 -7.73
N PHE A 53 -4.40 0.92 -8.38
CA PHE A 53 -3.21 0.14 -8.02
C PHE A 53 -1.95 1.01 -7.96
N ALA A 54 -1.01 0.65 -7.08
CA ALA A 54 0.25 1.37 -6.94
C ALA A 54 1.26 1.06 -8.06
N TRP A 55 1.11 -0.07 -8.76
CA TRP A 55 2.01 -0.54 -9.81
C TRP A 55 1.22 -1.02 -11.03
N SER A 56 1.76 -0.78 -12.23
CA SER A 56 1.17 -1.20 -13.50
C SER A 56 1.01 -2.71 -13.60
N SER A 57 2.00 -3.48 -13.14
CA SER A 57 1.95 -4.95 -13.13
C SER A 57 0.79 -5.51 -12.31
N HIS A 58 0.40 -4.81 -11.23
CA HIS A 58 -0.76 -5.19 -10.42
C HIS A 58 -2.08 -4.86 -11.12
N LEU A 59 -2.16 -3.72 -11.82
CA LEU A 59 -3.30 -3.37 -12.64
C LEU A 59 -3.47 -4.38 -13.78
N GLU A 60 -2.41 -4.73 -14.50
CA GLU A 60 -2.45 -5.69 -15.61
C GLU A 60 -2.91 -7.07 -15.13
N ARG A 61 -2.37 -7.59 -14.02
CA ARG A 61 -2.86 -8.83 -13.42
C ARG A 61 -4.34 -8.72 -13.04
N HIS A 62 -4.77 -7.57 -12.52
CA HIS A 62 -6.16 -7.34 -12.17
C HIS A 62 -7.06 -7.29 -13.41
N ARG A 63 -6.63 -6.74 -14.54
CA ARG A 63 -7.48 -6.68 -15.75
C ARG A 63 -7.91 -8.07 -16.23
N ARG A 64 -7.07 -9.09 -16.02
CA ARG A 64 -7.42 -10.50 -16.34
C ARG A 64 -8.67 -11.00 -15.64
N ILE A 65 -9.00 -10.49 -14.46
CA ILE A 65 -10.23 -10.91 -13.76
C ILE A 65 -11.51 -10.35 -14.41
N HIS A 66 -11.40 -9.31 -15.23
CA HIS A 66 -12.55 -8.74 -15.96
C HIS A 66 -12.70 -9.35 -17.34
N THR A 67 -11.60 -9.75 -17.98
CA THR A 67 -11.63 -10.37 -19.31
C THR A 67 -12.05 -11.83 -19.26
N GLY A 68 -11.97 -12.50 -18.11
CA GLY A 68 -12.54 -13.85 -17.93
C GLY A 68 -11.91 -14.94 -18.80
N GLU A 69 -10.77 -14.67 -19.43
CA GLU A 69 -9.91 -15.62 -20.16
C GLU A 69 -8.68 -16.01 -19.34
#